data_AF-U4V587-F1
#
_entry.id   AF-U4V587-F1
#
_cell.length_a   1.000
_cell.length_b   1.000
_cell.length_c   1.000
_cell.angle_alpha   90.00
_cell.angle_beta   90.00
_cell.angle_gamma   90.00
#
_symmetry.space_group_name_H-M   'P 1'
#
loop_
_entity.id
_entity.type
_entity.pdbx_description
1 polymer ?
#
loop_
_entity_poly.entity_id
_entity_poly.type
_entity_poly.pdbx_seq_one_letter_code
_entity_poly.pdbx_strand_id
1 'polypeptide(L)'
;MRFVAIALVSALALNGCIKETAHYASDKMVRDVAYVHDGPPRISLYTMVNNESGAGAHSALVINASQRVIFDPAGTIKHDVFIEQDDVLYGATPSVLEFYTRAHARKTHHVVI
;
A
#
# COMPACT_ATOMS: atom_id res chain seq x y z
N MET A 1 -25.74 -23.27 30.80
CA MET A 1 -24.50 -22.55 31.21
C MET A 1 -23.26 -22.99 30.43
N ARG A 2 -22.98 -24.29 30.23
CA ARG A 2 -21.81 -24.77 29.47
C ARG A 2 -21.75 -24.29 28.00
N PHE A 3 -22.88 -24.31 27.28
CA PHE A 3 -22.93 -23.85 25.89
C PHE A 3 -22.70 -22.34 25.75
N VAL A 4 -23.17 -21.54 26.72
CA VAL A 4 -22.93 -20.09 26.75
C VAL A 4 -21.45 -19.80 27.01
N ALA A 5 -20.81 -20.56 27.90
CA ALA A 5 -19.38 -20.43 28.17
C ALA A 5 -18.52 -20.79 26.94
N ILE A 6 -18.89 -21.85 26.20
CA ILE A 6 -18.19 -22.24 24.96
C ILE A 6 -18.36 -21.16 23.89
N ALA A 7 -19.57 -20.64 23.70
CA ALA A 7 -19.83 -19.57 22.74
C ALA A 7 -19.04 -18.28 23.06
N LEU A 8 -18.92 -17.92 24.35
CA LEU A 8 -18.14 -16.76 24.78
C LEU A 8 -16.64 -16.95 24.50
N VAL A 9 -16.09 -18.13 24.80
CA VAL A 9 -14.68 -18.46 24.55
C VAL A 9 -14.37 -18.47 23.05
N SER A 10 -15.27 -19.02 22.23
CA SER A 10 -15.14 -18.98 20.77
C SER A 10 -15.20 -17.56 20.21
N ALA A 11 -16.07 -16.70 20.74
CA ALA A 11 -16.15 -15.30 20.33
C ALA A 11 -14.89 -14.50 20.69
N LEU A 12 -14.29 -14.77 21.87
CA LEU A 12 -13.03 -14.16 22.29
C LEU A 12 -11.86 -14.63 21.42
N ALA A 13 -11.83 -15.90 21.02
CA ALA A 13 -10.78 -16.47 20.17
C ALA A 13 -10.75 -15.90 18.73
N LEU A 14 -11.86 -15.34 18.24
CA LEU A 14 -11.95 -14.73 16.90
C LEU A 14 -11.29 -13.34 16.80
N ASN A 15 -10.92 -12.70 17.92
CA ASN A 15 -10.27 -11.38 17.92
C ASN A 15 -8.76 -11.44 17.58
N GLY A 16 -8.20 -12.63 17.32
CA GLY A 16 -6.78 -12.83 17.04
C GLY A 16 -6.34 -12.57 15.59
N CYS A 17 -7.26 -12.21 14.69
CA CYS A 17 -6.94 -11.95 13.27
C CYS A 17 -6.56 -10.48 12.98
N ILE A 18 -6.19 -9.69 13.97
CA ILE A 18 -5.54 -8.40 13.73
C ILE A 18 -4.04 -8.65 13.67
N LYS A 19 -3.51 -8.69 12.45
CA LYS A 19 -2.08 -8.60 12.21
C LYS A 19 -1.65 -7.25 12.78
N GLU A 20 -0.74 -7.29 13.74
CA GLU A 20 -0.15 -6.11 14.39
C GLU A 20 0.11 -5.04 13.33
N THR A 21 -0.60 -3.92 13.47
CA THR A 21 -0.61 -2.84 12.49
C THR A 21 0.83 -2.43 12.24
N ALA A 22 1.27 -2.49 10.98
CA ALA A 22 2.44 -1.73 10.55
C ALA A 22 2.32 -0.31 11.13
N HIS A 23 3.43 0.34 11.45
CA HIS A 23 3.43 1.71 11.98
C HIS A 23 2.78 2.66 10.97
N TYR A 24 1.45 2.71 10.95
CA TYR A 24 0.68 3.54 10.05
C TYR A 24 0.79 4.98 10.53
N ALA A 25 0.84 5.88 9.56
CA ALA A 25 0.85 7.31 9.79
C ALA A 25 -0.44 7.73 10.48
N SER A 26 -0.32 8.71 11.39
CA SER A 26 -1.51 9.35 11.96
C SER A 26 -2.29 10.11 10.90
N ASP A 27 -3.61 10.28 11.09
CA ASP A 27 -4.43 11.06 10.16
C ASP A 27 -3.90 12.50 9.97
N LYS A 28 -3.26 13.05 11.01
CA LYS A 28 -2.62 14.37 10.92
C LYS A 28 -1.49 14.34 9.89
N MET A 29 -0.59 13.36 9.97
CA MET A 29 0.52 13.23 9.01
C MET A 29 0.00 13.01 7.59
N VAL A 30 -1.00 12.15 7.42
CA VAL A 30 -1.63 11.90 6.11
C VAL A 30 -2.20 13.18 5.49
N ARG A 31 -2.89 14.00 6.29
CA ARG A 31 -3.37 15.31 5.83
C ARG A 31 -2.25 16.29 5.51
N ASP A 32 -1.19 16.31 6.31
CA ASP A 32 -0.06 17.23 6.15
C ASP A 32 0.76 16.97 4.87
N VAL A 33 0.77 15.72 4.36
CA VAL A 33 1.49 15.35 3.13
C VAL A 33 0.60 15.22 1.90
N ALA A 34 -0.70 15.52 2.01
CA ALA A 34 -1.64 15.39 0.91
C ALA A 34 -1.15 16.15 -0.34
N TYR A 35 -1.06 15.45 -1.46
CA TYR A 35 -0.48 16.01 -2.68
C TYR A 35 -1.46 15.95 -3.84
N VAL A 36 -1.75 17.10 -4.44
CA VAL A 36 -2.66 17.24 -5.59
C VAL A 36 -1.84 17.31 -6.87
N HIS A 37 -2.11 16.40 -7.81
CA HIS A 37 -1.55 16.49 -9.16
C HIS A 37 -2.43 17.36 -10.05
N ASP A 38 -1.79 18.13 -10.94
CA ASP A 38 -2.42 18.88 -12.03
C ASP A 38 -2.97 18.01 -13.18
N GLY A 39 -2.70 16.71 -13.19
CA GLY A 39 -3.23 15.77 -14.19
C GLY A 39 -4.72 15.42 -14.00
N PRO A 40 -5.39 14.88 -15.04
CA PRO A 40 -6.78 14.44 -14.94
C PRO A 40 -6.94 13.24 -13.99
N PRO A 41 -8.15 13.00 -13.45
CA PRO A 41 -8.42 11.78 -12.68
C PRO A 41 -8.07 10.52 -13.48
N ARG A 42 -7.26 9.63 -12.88
CA ARG A 42 -6.75 8.42 -13.54
C ARG A 42 -6.40 7.36 -12.49
N ILE A 43 -6.61 6.11 -12.85
CA ILE A 43 -6.02 4.96 -12.15
C ILE A 43 -5.03 4.30 -13.11
N SER A 44 -3.80 4.13 -12.69
CA SER A 44 -2.75 3.42 -13.44
C SER A 44 -2.35 2.16 -12.69
N LEU A 45 -2.30 1.03 -13.39
CA LEU A 45 -1.83 -0.24 -12.86
C LEU A 45 -0.32 -0.31 -13.03
N TYR A 46 0.41 -0.48 -11.95
CA TYR A 46 1.84 -0.70 -11.96
C TYR A 46 2.06 -2.19 -11.71
N THR A 47 2.69 -2.89 -12.65
CA THR A 47 3.01 -4.31 -12.50
C THR A 47 4.51 -4.53 -12.60
N MET A 48 5.05 -5.19 -11.58
CA MET A 48 6.46 -5.54 -11.48
C MET A 48 6.62 -6.91 -12.13
N VAL A 49 7.20 -6.94 -13.31
CA VAL A 49 7.35 -8.15 -14.13
C VAL A 49 8.76 -8.69 -13.97
N ASN A 50 8.87 -10.00 -13.72
CA ASN A 50 10.15 -10.69 -13.65
C ASN A 50 10.82 -10.71 -15.03
N ASN A 51 12.09 -10.30 -15.10
CA ASN A 51 12.83 -10.16 -16.36
C ASN A 51 13.19 -11.50 -17.03
N GLU A 52 13.26 -12.59 -16.28
CA GLU A 52 13.62 -13.91 -16.79
C GLU A 52 12.37 -14.70 -17.24
N SER A 53 11.32 -14.71 -16.41
CA SER A 53 10.12 -15.50 -16.68
C SER A 53 9.00 -14.73 -17.39
N GLY A 54 9.03 -13.40 -17.38
CA GLY A 54 7.95 -12.56 -17.89
C GLY A 54 6.67 -12.57 -17.03
N ALA A 55 6.69 -13.23 -15.87
CA ALA A 55 5.53 -13.31 -14.98
C ALA A 55 5.40 -12.05 -14.10
N GLY A 56 4.16 -11.65 -13.80
CA GLY A 56 3.87 -10.59 -12.82
C GLY A 56 4.17 -11.05 -11.40
N ALA A 57 5.07 -10.36 -10.71
CA ALA A 57 5.51 -10.70 -9.35
C ALA A 57 4.82 -9.85 -8.27
N HIS A 58 4.45 -8.61 -8.59
CA HIS A 58 3.78 -7.69 -7.69
C HIS A 58 2.98 -6.66 -8.50
N SER A 59 1.96 -6.04 -7.90
CA SER A 59 1.22 -4.95 -8.53
C SER A 59 0.71 -3.95 -7.51
N ALA A 60 0.66 -2.70 -7.93
CA ALA A 60 0.14 -1.58 -7.18
C ALA A 60 -0.70 -0.68 -8.09
N LEU A 61 -1.53 0.18 -7.49
CA LEU A 61 -2.32 1.16 -8.22
C LEU A 61 -1.84 2.57 -7.88
N VAL A 62 -1.57 3.38 -8.91
CA VAL A 62 -1.39 4.82 -8.75
C VAL A 62 -2.71 5.50 -9.07
N ILE A 63 -3.29 6.16 -8.08
CA ILE A 63 -4.61 6.77 -8.17
C ILE A 63 -4.43 8.28 -8.11
N ASN A 64 -4.84 8.96 -9.17
CA ASN A 64 -4.93 10.41 -9.21
C ASN A 64 -6.40 10.83 -9.14
N ALA A 65 -6.79 11.52 -8.06
CA ALA A 65 -8.14 12.03 -7.84
C ALA A 65 -8.08 13.37 -7.10
N SER A 66 -8.75 13.51 -5.95
CA SER A 66 -8.62 14.68 -5.07
C SER A 66 -7.21 14.88 -4.51
N GLN A 67 -6.43 13.81 -4.46
CA GLN A 67 -4.99 13.77 -4.25
C GLN A 67 -4.42 12.56 -5.01
N ARG A 68 -3.10 12.51 -5.16
CA ARG A 68 -2.39 11.38 -5.74
C ARG A 68 -1.89 10.45 -4.64
N VAL A 69 -2.27 9.18 -4.71
CA VAL A 69 -1.88 8.13 -3.77
C VAL A 69 -1.42 6.87 -4.51
N ILE A 70 -0.69 6.01 -3.80
CA ILE A 70 -0.30 4.68 -4.30
C ILE A 70 -0.93 3.65 -3.37
N PHE A 71 -1.79 2.78 -3.90
CA PHE A 71 -2.30 1.63 -3.16
C PHE A 71 -1.40 0.43 -3.44
N ASP A 72 -0.75 -0.08 -2.40
CA ASP A 72 0.20 -1.19 -2.44
C ASP A 72 -0.10 -2.18 -1.29
N PRO A 73 -1.00 -3.16 -1.52
CA PRO A 73 -1.44 -4.10 -0.49
C PRO A 73 -0.37 -5.11 -0.06
N ALA A 74 0.80 -5.13 -0.71
CA ALA A 74 1.87 -6.01 -0.27
C ALA A 74 2.59 -5.47 0.96
N GLY A 75 2.61 -4.14 1.16
CA GLY A 75 3.21 -3.49 2.34
C GLY A 75 4.70 -3.82 2.54
N THR A 76 5.42 -4.14 1.45
CA THR A 76 6.82 -4.61 1.54
C THR A 76 7.84 -3.48 1.54
N ILE A 77 7.46 -2.28 1.07
CA ILE A 77 8.34 -1.12 1.06
C ILE A 77 8.16 -0.33 2.36
N LYS A 78 9.20 -0.36 3.20
CA LYS A 78 9.27 0.43 4.44
C LYS A 78 10.42 1.42 4.33
N HIS A 79 10.09 2.69 4.13
CA HIS A 79 11.06 3.78 4.11
C HIS A 79 10.41 5.04 4.66
N ASP A 80 11.15 5.85 5.41
CA ASP A 80 10.65 7.07 6.08
C ASP A 80 10.02 8.12 5.16
N VAL A 81 10.21 7.96 3.85
CA VAL A 81 9.65 8.87 2.83
C VAL A 81 8.20 8.49 2.49
N PHE A 82 7.80 7.26 2.78
CA PHE A 82 6.45 6.77 2.52
C PHE A 82 5.59 6.93 3.76
N ILE A 83 4.54 7.73 3.62
CA ILE A 83 3.53 7.93 4.64
C ILE A 83 2.40 6.96 4.34
N GLU A 84 2.43 5.80 5.00
CA GLU A 84 1.49 4.70 4.77
C GLU A 84 0.35 4.71 5.79
N GLN A 85 -0.90 4.57 5.34
CA GLN A 85 -2.07 4.28 6.17
C GLN A 85 -2.98 3.32 5.42
N ASP A 86 -3.33 2.19 6.03
CA ASP A 86 -4.22 1.15 5.47
C ASP A 86 -3.82 0.71 4.05
N ASP A 87 -2.55 0.37 3.86
CA ASP A 87 -1.94 -0.06 2.58
C ASP A 87 -1.91 1.02 1.48
N VAL A 88 -2.22 2.27 1.83
CA VAL A 88 -2.17 3.42 0.95
C VAL A 88 -0.98 4.31 1.32
N LEU A 89 -0.11 4.58 0.35
CA LEU A 89 0.97 5.55 0.44
C LEU A 89 0.46 6.93 0.01
N TYR A 90 0.47 7.87 0.94
CA TYR A 90 0.05 9.26 0.75
C TYR A 90 1.23 10.16 0.37
N GLY A 91 0.91 11.32 -0.20
CA GLY A 91 1.93 12.29 -0.62
C GLY A 91 2.75 11.82 -1.83
N ALA A 92 2.09 11.18 -2.80
CA ALA A 92 2.73 10.63 -4.00
C ALA A 92 3.18 11.73 -4.99
N THR A 93 4.14 12.54 -4.57
CA THR A 93 4.82 13.54 -5.41
C THR A 93 5.57 12.86 -6.57
N PRO A 94 5.95 13.59 -7.64
CA PRO A 94 6.71 13.00 -8.74
C PRO A 94 8.00 12.31 -8.27
N SER A 95 8.71 12.87 -7.28
CA SER A 95 9.90 12.26 -6.70
C SER A 95 9.60 11.00 -5.89
N VAL A 96 8.52 10.99 -5.11
CA VAL A 96 8.07 9.79 -4.37
C VAL A 96 7.67 8.67 -5.33
N LEU A 97 6.94 9.01 -6.40
CA LEU A 97 6.53 8.04 -7.42
C LEU A 97 7.72 7.51 -8.22
N GLU A 98 8.70 8.37 -8.55
CA GLU A 98 9.95 7.93 -9.18
C GLU A 98 10.72 6.98 -8.25
N PHE A 99 10.86 7.35 -6.97
CA PHE A 99 11.53 6.52 -5.97
C PHE A 99 10.84 5.15 -5.81
N TYR A 100 9.51 5.13 -5.72
CA TYR A 100 8.70 3.90 -5.69
C TYR A 100 8.95 3.02 -6.91
N THR A 101 8.95 3.62 -8.11
CA THR A 101 9.18 2.90 -9.38
C THR A 101 10.60 2.33 -9.43
N ARG A 102 11.61 3.11 -9.03
CA ARG A 102 13.02 2.69 -9.03
C ARG A 102 13.33 1.63 -7.98
N ALA A 103 12.68 1.66 -6.83
CA ALA A 103 12.80 0.60 -5.83
C ALA A 103 12.34 -0.78 -6.37
N HIS A 104 11.41 -0.75 -7.34
CA HIS A 104 10.88 -1.94 -7.98
C HIS A 104 11.56 -2.30 -9.32
N ALA A 105 12.10 -1.31 -10.04
CA ALA A 105 12.88 -1.53 -11.26
C ALA A 105 14.33 -1.89 -10.91
N ARG A 106 14.64 -3.18 -10.90
CA ARG A 106 15.95 -3.74 -10.52
C ARG A 106 16.38 -4.82 -11.51
N LYS A 107 17.58 -5.38 -11.34
CA LYS A 107 18.14 -6.38 -12.28
C LYS A 107 17.18 -7.53 -12.59
N THR A 108 16.35 -7.93 -11.62
CA THR A 108 15.40 -9.04 -11.73
C THR A 108 14.00 -8.63 -12.19
N HIS A 109 13.62 -7.34 -12.14
CA HIS A 109 12.26 -6.89 -12.42
C HIS A 109 12.23 -5.55 -13.14
N HIS A 110 11.25 -5.38 -14.04
CA HIS A 110 10.90 -4.08 -14.62
C HIS A 110 9.45 -3.72 -14.26
N VAL A 111 9.11 -2.43 -14.34
CA VAL A 111 7.77 -1.93 -14.06
C VAL A 111 7.06 -1.65 -15.38
N VAL A 112 5.87 -2.22 -15.55
CA VAL A 112 4.93 -1.93 -16.64
C VAL A 112 3.79 -1.07 -16.08
N ILE A 113 3.37 -0.06 -16.86
CA ILE A 113 2.33 0.93 -16.50
C ILE A 113 1.26 0.95 -17.59
#